data_AF-A0A969IR54-F1
#
_entry.id   AF-A0A969IR54-F1
#
_cell.length_a   1.000
_cell.length_b   1.000
_cell.length_c   1.000
_cell.angle_alpha   90.00
_cell.angle_beta   90.00
_cell.angle_gamma   90.00
#
_symmetry.space_group_name_H-M   'P 1'
#
loop_
_entity.id
_entity.type
_entity.pdbx_description
1 polymer ?
#
loop_
_entity_poly.entity_id
_entity_poly.type
_entity_poly.pdbx_seq_one_letter_code
_entity_poly.pdbx_strand_id
1 'polypeptide(L)'
;MPKRAPEAEFKRRYAIEALKVGLTKDQVVRVYALETGGMGTYDMQSGINPVTRQGRPISSALGYAQLLHANSVGGVVKHGDEFVRRLLALAAVRGTPADRVAELKAKAVIMRKMIRTARTVPNEWGVHMRFANTPPGLGIHAINMDSDLGPWLQVLKLKGLKDDAIEAGRGSLTGAEIELMNLAGPRTGLEMMTPVGSRMPTPNFFSEGGYSRNPVVRDKTASELLATLDARMEIHLKKPGSIEFAQIFDEVARR
;
A
#
# COMPACT_ATOMS: atom_id res chain seq x y z
N MET A 1 -10.54 10.34 13.96
CA MET A 1 -9.15 9.84 14.05
C MET A 1 -9.10 8.40 13.56
N PRO A 2 -7.94 7.91 13.09
CA PRO A 2 -7.81 6.53 12.64
C PRO A 2 -8.16 5.56 13.77
N LYS A 3 -9.01 4.58 13.48
CA LYS A 3 -9.35 3.52 14.43
C LYS A 3 -8.31 2.42 14.34
N ARG A 4 -7.69 2.07 15.46
CA ARG A 4 -6.86 0.87 15.54
C ARG A 4 -7.73 -0.37 15.67
N ALA A 5 -7.30 -1.45 15.04
CA ALA A 5 -7.82 -2.79 15.26
C ALA A 5 -6.67 -3.72 15.67
N PRO A 6 -6.96 -4.87 16.30
CA PRO A 6 -5.99 -5.95 16.40
C PRO A 6 -5.42 -6.32 15.03
N GLU A 7 -4.14 -6.69 15.01
CA GLU A 7 -3.43 -7.01 13.76
C GLU A 7 -4.13 -8.11 12.95
N ALA A 8 -4.55 -9.18 13.60
CA ALA A 8 -5.25 -10.29 12.95
C ALA A 8 -6.54 -9.82 12.25
N GLU A 9 -7.23 -8.82 12.81
CA GLU A 9 -8.42 -8.24 12.18
C GLU A 9 -8.05 -7.41 10.95
N PHE A 10 -6.97 -6.62 11.02
CA PHE A 10 -6.45 -5.88 9.86
C PHE A 10 -6.11 -6.84 8.71
N LYS A 11 -5.34 -7.90 9.00
CA LYS A 11 -4.97 -8.96 8.05
C LYS A 11 -6.20 -9.63 7.44
N ARG A 12 -7.19 -9.98 8.27
CA ARG A 12 -8.44 -10.60 7.80
C ARG A 12 -9.20 -9.69 6.84
N ARG A 13 -9.35 -8.41 7.20
CA ARG A 13 -9.99 -7.40 6.33
C ARG A 13 -9.21 -7.23 5.02
N TYR A 14 -7.88 -7.21 5.08
CA TYR A 14 -7.03 -7.14 3.89
C TYR A 14 -7.28 -8.34 2.97
N ALA A 15 -7.23 -9.57 3.49
CA ALA A 15 -7.50 -10.78 2.70
C ALA A 15 -8.90 -10.76 2.04
N ILE A 16 -9.94 -10.38 2.80
CA ILE A 16 -11.32 -10.27 2.30
C ILE A 16 -11.41 -9.29 1.13
N GLU A 17 -10.87 -8.08 1.30
CA GLU A 17 -10.95 -7.06 0.25
C GLU A 17 -10.09 -7.44 -0.97
N ALA A 18 -8.94 -8.10 -0.76
CA ALA A 18 -8.05 -8.52 -1.83
C ALA A 18 -8.70 -9.57 -2.74
N LEU A 19 -9.35 -10.57 -2.14
CA LEU A 19 -10.06 -11.62 -2.88
C LEU A 19 -11.20 -11.05 -3.75
N LYS A 20 -11.94 -10.05 -3.25
CA LYS A 20 -13.03 -9.41 -4.01
C LYS A 20 -12.57 -8.75 -5.31
N VAL A 21 -11.30 -8.35 -5.41
CA VAL A 21 -10.72 -7.72 -6.61
C VAL A 21 -9.81 -8.68 -7.39
N GLY A 22 -9.83 -9.97 -7.01
CA GLY A 22 -9.08 -11.03 -7.67
C GLY A 22 -7.57 -10.98 -7.44
N LEU A 23 -7.08 -10.34 -6.38
CA LEU A 23 -5.67 -10.45 -5.99
C LEU A 23 -5.42 -11.81 -5.34
N THR A 24 -4.26 -12.40 -5.62
CA THR A 24 -3.89 -13.72 -5.08
C THR A 24 -3.22 -13.59 -3.72
N LYS A 25 -3.19 -14.71 -2.97
CA LYS A 25 -2.42 -14.83 -1.72
C LYS A 25 -0.96 -14.44 -1.93
N ASP A 26 -0.35 -14.94 -3.02
CA ASP A 26 1.04 -14.66 -3.37
C ASP A 26 1.30 -13.16 -3.47
N GLN A 27 0.48 -12.46 -4.25
CA GLN A 27 0.57 -11.02 -4.48
C GLN A 27 0.45 -10.22 -3.17
N VAL A 28 -0.51 -10.57 -2.33
CA VAL A 28 -0.83 -9.78 -1.13
C VAL A 28 0.13 -10.06 0.01
N VAL A 29 0.39 -11.34 0.31
CA VAL A 29 1.18 -11.73 1.47
C VAL A 29 2.67 -11.42 1.24
N ARG A 30 3.20 -11.60 0.02
CA ARG A 30 4.60 -11.24 -0.29
C ARG A 30 4.85 -9.75 -0.16
N VAL A 31 3.96 -8.92 -0.72
CA VAL A 31 4.06 -7.46 -0.58
C VAL A 31 4.02 -7.08 0.89
N TYR A 32 2.99 -7.53 1.64
CA TYR A 32 2.90 -7.26 3.07
C TYR A 32 4.15 -7.72 3.86
N ALA A 33 4.69 -8.90 3.56
CA ALA A 33 5.89 -9.43 4.19
C ALA A 33 7.10 -8.52 3.93
N LEU A 34 7.27 -8.04 2.70
CA LEU A 34 8.32 -7.08 2.39
C LEU A 34 8.08 -5.76 3.14
N GLU A 35 6.89 -5.18 3.04
CA GLU A 35 6.56 -3.87 3.62
C GLU A 35 6.72 -3.79 5.15
N THR A 36 6.39 -4.88 5.86
CA THR A 36 6.41 -4.93 7.32
C THR A 36 7.68 -5.59 7.87
N GLY A 37 8.61 -5.97 7.00
CA GLY A 37 9.76 -6.79 7.37
C GLY A 37 9.36 -8.17 7.91
N GLY A 38 8.14 -8.62 7.66
CA GLY A 38 7.55 -9.90 8.09
C GLY A 38 7.18 -10.00 9.59
N MET A 39 7.42 -8.95 10.37
CA MET A 39 7.04 -8.89 11.79
C MET A 39 5.54 -8.68 11.98
N GLY A 40 4.90 -8.17 10.93
CA GLY A 40 3.45 -8.14 10.76
C GLY A 40 2.72 -7.28 11.78
N THR A 41 3.17 -6.06 11.99
CA THR A 41 2.32 -5.01 12.57
C THR A 41 2.03 -3.99 11.49
N TYR A 42 0.77 -3.72 11.16
CA TYR A 42 0.44 -2.65 10.22
C TYR A 42 0.85 -1.29 10.77
N ASP A 43 1.15 -1.17 12.06
CA ASP A 43 1.82 0.02 12.62
C ASP A 43 3.21 0.27 11.99
N MET A 44 3.90 -0.75 11.46
CA MET A 44 5.11 -0.57 10.64
C MET A 44 4.83 0.24 9.37
N GLN A 45 3.57 0.31 8.93
CA GLN A 45 3.14 1.20 7.85
C GLN A 45 3.24 2.68 8.24
N SER A 46 3.47 3.02 9.50
CA SER A 46 3.80 4.39 9.92
C SER A 46 5.29 4.72 9.76
N GLY A 47 6.14 3.73 9.48
CA GLY A 47 7.59 3.88 9.45
C GLY A 47 8.27 3.89 10.82
N ILE A 48 7.47 3.86 11.89
CA ILE A 48 7.95 3.69 13.25
C ILE A 48 7.87 2.21 13.59
N ASN A 49 8.99 1.64 14.06
CA ASN A 49 8.98 0.29 14.59
C ASN A 49 8.23 0.30 15.93
N PRO A 50 7.13 -0.46 16.08
CA PRO A 50 6.30 -0.39 17.27
C PRO A 50 6.97 -1.01 18.52
N VAL A 51 7.97 -1.88 18.33
CA VAL A 51 8.71 -2.53 19.42
C VAL A 51 9.83 -1.62 19.90
N THR A 52 10.71 -1.19 19.00
CA THR A 52 11.87 -0.37 19.37
C THR A 52 11.53 1.10 19.55
N ARG A 53 10.35 1.53 19.07
CA ARG A 53 9.91 2.94 18.97
C ARG A 53 10.88 3.83 18.18
N GLN A 54 11.79 3.21 17.44
CA GLN A 54 12.76 3.88 16.58
C GLN A 54 12.22 3.94 15.15
N GLY A 55 12.75 4.89 14.40
CA GLY A 55 12.30 5.21 13.05
C GLY A 55 11.99 6.69 12.95
N ARG A 56 11.78 7.15 11.72
CA ARG A 56 11.09 8.41 11.47
C ARG A 56 9.72 8.04 10.91
N PRO A 57 8.69 8.90 11.03
CA PRO A 57 7.49 8.76 10.22
C PRO A 57 7.92 8.73 8.75
N ILE A 58 8.16 7.54 8.27
CA ILE A 58 8.46 7.22 6.89
C ILE A 58 7.23 6.48 6.44
N SER A 59 6.82 6.75 5.23
CA SER A 59 5.65 6.04 4.78
C SER A 59 5.91 4.53 4.77
N SER A 60 4.86 3.82 5.13
CA SER A 60 4.62 2.41 4.82
C SER A 60 5.17 2.02 3.48
N ALA A 61 5.69 0.80 3.45
CA ALA A 61 6.07 0.03 2.29
C ALA A 61 7.47 0.33 1.78
N LEU A 62 8.32 -0.70 1.88
CA LEU A 62 9.57 -0.86 1.16
C LEU A 62 9.39 -0.96 -0.38
N GLY A 63 8.28 -0.44 -0.92
CA GLY A 63 8.11 -0.05 -2.32
C GLY A 63 8.52 1.42 -2.44
N TYR A 64 9.81 1.65 -2.64
CA TYR A 64 10.39 3.00 -2.81
C TYR A 64 10.06 3.62 -4.18
N ALA A 65 8.78 3.76 -4.52
CA ALA A 65 8.34 4.89 -5.34
C ALA A 65 8.40 6.15 -4.45
N GLN A 66 9.62 6.47 -4.02
CA GLN A 66 10.20 7.62 -3.33
C GLN A 66 9.46 8.35 -2.18
N LEU A 67 8.13 8.54 -2.16
CA LEU A 67 7.48 9.63 -1.40
C LEU A 67 5.98 9.37 -1.11
N LEU A 68 5.69 8.29 -0.41
CA LEU A 68 4.35 7.71 -0.33
C LEU A 68 3.28 8.52 0.46
N HIS A 69 3.60 9.59 1.21
CA HIS A 69 2.55 10.49 1.71
C HIS A 69 1.87 11.28 0.57
N ALA A 70 2.62 11.61 -0.50
CA ALA A 70 2.07 12.20 -1.73
C ALA A 70 1.10 11.23 -2.45
N ASN A 71 1.39 9.93 -2.39
CA ASN A 71 0.49 8.89 -2.93
C ASN A 71 -0.82 8.82 -2.15
N SER A 72 -0.82 9.03 -0.83
CA SER A 72 -2.06 9.11 -0.05
C SER A 72 -2.95 10.28 -0.50
N VAL A 73 -2.36 11.41 -0.90
CA VAL A 73 -3.11 12.56 -1.44
C VAL A 73 -3.76 12.20 -2.77
N GLY A 74 -2.99 11.67 -3.73
CA GLY A 74 -3.54 11.20 -5.01
C GLY A 74 -4.60 10.10 -4.83
N GLY A 75 -4.38 9.18 -3.90
CA GLY A 75 -5.33 8.13 -3.54
C GLY A 75 -6.65 8.66 -3.01
N VAL A 76 -6.62 9.68 -2.13
CA VAL A 76 -7.84 10.35 -1.65
C VAL A 76 -8.53 11.14 -2.76
N VAL A 77 -7.78 11.78 -3.67
CA VAL A 77 -8.38 12.45 -4.83
C VAL A 77 -9.13 11.45 -5.72
N LYS A 78 -8.52 10.28 -5.99
CA LYS A 78 -9.05 9.24 -6.87
C LYS A 78 -10.19 8.44 -6.24
N HIS A 79 -10.06 8.02 -4.99
CA HIS A 79 -10.95 7.06 -4.32
C HIS A 79 -11.72 7.61 -3.12
N GLY A 80 -11.54 8.88 -2.76
CA GLY A 80 -12.08 9.43 -1.51
C GLY A 80 -13.60 9.29 -1.38
N ASP A 81 -14.35 9.51 -2.46
CA ASP A 81 -15.81 9.36 -2.42
C ASP A 81 -16.23 7.91 -2.16
N GLU A 82 -15.45 6.93 -2.62
CA GLU A 82 -15.65 5.51 -2.31
C GLU A 82 -15.39 5.20 -0.84
N PHE A 83 -14.38 5.83 -0.22
CA PHE A 83 -14.16 5.72 1.22
C PHE A 83 -15.32 6.28 2.02
N VAL A 84 -15.89 7.42 1.62
CA VAL A 84 -17.09 7.98 2.25
C VAL A 84 -18.27 7.01 2.12
N ARG A 85 -18.52 6.47 0.91
CA ARG A 85 -19.59 5.48 0.69
C ARG A 85 -19.42 4.24 1.55
N ARG A 86 -18.20 3.70 1.65
CA ARG A 86 -17.88 2.54 2.50
C ARG A 86 -18.19 2.81 3.97
N LEU A 87 -17.74 3.94 4.50
CA LEU A 87 -17.98 4.28 5.92
C LEU A 87 -19.48 4.38 6.22
N LEU A 88 -20.27 4.95 5.31
CA LEU A 88 -21.71 5.03 5.45
C LEU A 88 -22.38 3.66 5.31
N ALA A 89 -21.91 2.81 4.41
CA ALA A 89 -22.39 1.44 4.26
C ALA A 89 -22.13 0.62 5.53
N LEU A 90 -20.92 0.70 6.10
CA LEU A 90 -20.59 0.08 7.39
C LEU A 90 -21.49 0.60 8.52
N ALA A 91 -21.83 1.89 8.51
CA ALA A 91 -22.72 2.48 9.50
C ALA A 91 -24.20 2.05 9.33
N ALA A 92 -24.58 1.55 8.15
CA ALA A 92 -25.92 1.10 7.83
C ALA A 92 -26.12 -0.41 8.03
N VAL A 93 -25.06 -1.17 8.35
CA VAL A 93 -25.17 -2.62 8.62
C VAL A 93 -26.09 -2.85 9.82
N ARG A 94 -27.12 -3.69 9.63
CA ARG A 94 -28.08 -4.04 10.68
C ARG A 94 -27.35 -4.65 11.88
N GLY A 95 -27.66 -4.16 13.08
CA GLY A 95 -27.03 -4.63 14.32
C GLY A 95 -25.72 -3.91 14.68
N THR A 96 -25.30 -2.91 13.91
CA THR A 96 -24.15 -2.07 14.29
C THR A 96 -24.49 -1.24 15.53
N PRO A 97 -23.66 -1.28 16.60
CA PRO A 97 -23.87 -0.47 17.80
C PRO A 97 -23.99 1.03 17.52
N ALA A 98 -24.83 1.75 18.27
CA ALA A 98 -25.14 3.15 18.01
C ALA A 98 -23.93 4.09 18.10
N ASP A 99 -23.04 3.85 19.06
CA ASP A 99 -21.74 4.53 19.21
C ASP A 99 -20.86 4.31 17.98
N ARG A 100 -20.84 3.08 17.45
CA ARG A 100 -20.08 2.74 16.24
C ARG A 100 -20.66 3.40 15.00
N VAL A 101 -21.99 3.47 14.87
CA VAL A 101 -22.67 4.22 13.80
C VAL A 101 -22.27 5.70 13.85
N ALA A 102 -22.27 6.30 15.04
CA ALA A 102 -21.85 7.69 15.22
C ALA A 102 -20.37 7.90 14.85
N GLU A 103 -19.49 6.99 15.28
CA GLU A 103 -18.06 7.01 14.95
C GLU A 103 -17.81 6.97 13.42
N LEU A 104 -18.46 6.04 12.72
CA LEU A 104 -18.32 5.89 11.27
C LEU A 104 -18.84 7.10 10.50
N LYS A 105 -19.99 7.66 10.92
CA LYS A 105 -20.54 8.90 10.34
C LYS A 105 -19.61 10.09 10.57
N ALA A 106 -19.05 10.23 11.78
CA ALA A 106 -18.06 11.27 12.07
C ALA A 106 -16.80 11.12 11.20
N LYS A 107 -16.31 9.89 11.03
CA LYS A 107 -15.18 9.57 10.15
C LYS A 107 -15.48 9.95 8.69
N ALA A 108 -16.70 9.69 8.20
CA ALA A 108 -17.13 10.08 6.86
C ALA A 108 -17.14 11.62 6.67
N VAL A 109 -17.53 12.38 7.70
CA VAL A 109 -17.46 13.87 7.66
C VAL A 109 -16.01 14.35 7.56
N ILE A 110 -15.09 13.75 8.33
CA ILE A 110 -13.66 14.08 8.25
C ILE A 110 -13.09 13.72 6.88
N MET A 111 -13.44 12.54 6.34
CA MET A 111 -13.00 12.11 5.01
C MET A 111 -13.45 13.11 3.93
N ARG A 112 -14.69 13.60 3.98
CA ARG A 112 -15.16 14.66 3.05
C ARG A 112 -14.34 15.95 3.15
N LYS A 113 -13.90 16.34 4.35
CA LYS A 113 -12.99 17.49 4.53
C LYS A 113 -11.64 17.20 3.87
N MET A 114 -11.05 16.03 4.14
CA MET A 114 -9.79 15.60 3.53
C MET A 114 -9.85 15.60 2.00
N ILE A 115 -10.94 15.09 1.41
CA ILE A 115 -11.17 15.08 -0.04
C ILE A 115 -11.18 16.50 -0.60
N ARG A 116 -11.94 17.42 0.01
CA ARG A 116 -11.99 18.80 -0.45
C ARG A 116 -10.61 19.44 -0.42
N THR A 117 -9.85 19.26 0.66
CA THR A 117 -8.48 19.77 0.74
C THR A 117 -7.58 19.13 -0.32
N ALA A 118 -7.60 17.81 -0.46
CA ALA A 118 -6.75 17.10 -1.43
C ALA A 118 -7.03 17.52 -2.88
N ARG A 119 -8.29 17.78 -3.24
CA ARG A 119 -8.70 18.26 -4.58
C ARG A 119 -8.24 19.68 -4.91
N THR A 120 -7.83 20.47 -3.91
CA THR A 120 -7.22 21.79 -4.17
C THR A 120 -5.78 21.71 -4.66
N VAL A 121 -5.15 20.53 -4.53
CA VAL A 121 -3.76 20.31 -4.90
C VAL A 121 -3.71 19.93 -6.38
N PRO A 122 -3.00 20.70 -7.24
CA PRO A 122 -2.75 20.32 -8.63
C PRO A 122 -2.14 18.92 -8.73
N ASN A 123 -2.54 18.16 -9.76
CA ASN A 123 -2.06 16.81 -10.02
C ASN A 123 -0.62 16.81 -10.60
N GLU A 124 0.29 17.33 -9.80
CA GLU A 124 1.71 17.46 -10.11
C GLU A 124 2.51 16.88 -8.95
N TRP A 125 3.44 15.99 -9.28
CA TRP A 125 4.20 15.24 -8.27
C TRP A 125 4.90 16.13 -7.25
N GLY A 126 5.59 17.17 -7.70
CA GLY A 126 6.29 18.12 -6.83
C GLY A 126 5.35 18.90 -5.91
N VAL A 127 4.11 19.13 -6.32
CA VAL A 127 3.10 19.85 -5.53
C VAL A 127 2.47 18.93 -4.50
N HIS A 128 2.08 17.71 -4.91
CA HIS A 128 1.62 16.66 -3.99
C HIS A 128 2.65 16.42 -2.89
N MET A 129 3.92 16.42 -3.28
CA MET A 129 5.04 16.26 -2.37
C MET A 129 5.13 17.32 -1.28
N ARG A 130 5.08 18.59 -1.66
CA ARG A 130 5.10 19.69 -0.70
C ARG A 130 3.88 19.65 0.21
N PHE A 131 2.69 19.45 -0.38
CA PHE A 131 1.44 19.39 0.40
C PHE A 131 1.44 18.23 1.38
N ALA A 132 1.94 17.07 0.97
CA ALA A 132 1.87 15.88 1.78
C ALA A 132 2.79 15.95 3.03
N ASN A 133 3.77 16.87 3.05
CA ASN A 133 4.61 17.18 4.22
C ASN A 133 3.96 18.20 5.19
N THR A 134 2.77 18.71 4.87
CA THR A 134 2.01 19.62 5.76
C THR A 134 1.16 18.84 6.76
N PRO A 135 0.68 19.46 7.87
CA PRO A 135 -0.21 18.77 8.80
C PRO A 135 -1.49 18.19 8.15
N PRO A 136 -2.18 18.87 7.22
CA PRO A 136 -3.27 18.25 6.45
C PRO A 136 -2.84 17.03 5.62
N GLY A 137 -1.65 17.10 4.99
CA GLY A 137 -1.07 16.00 4.23
C GLY A 137 -0.76 14.78 5.08
N LEU A 138 -0.14 14.99 6.24
CA LEU A 138 0.11 13.94 7.24
C LEU A 138 -1.21 13.35 7.79
N GLY A 139 -2.24 14.18 7.96
CA GLY A 139 -3.58 13.74 8.34
C GLY A 139 -4.21 12.80 7.30
N ILE A 140 -4.03 13.08 6.01
CA ILE A 140 -4.43 12.17 4.93
C ILE A 140 -3.61 10.88 4.97
N HIS A 141 -2.31 10.98 5.20
CA HIS A 141 -1.43 9.82 5.26
C HIS A 141 -1.82 8.82 6.38
N ALA A 142 -2.35 9.32 7.49
CA ALA A 142 -2.82 8.51 8.61
C ALA A 142 -3.98 7.55 8.26
N ILE A 143 -4.65 7.72 7.12
CA ILE A 143 -5.70 6.79 6.65
C ILE A 143 -5.15 5.37 6.47
N ASN A 144 -3.86 5.20 6.13
CA ASN A 144 -3.23 3.89 6.02
C ASN A 144 -3.34 3.07 7.33
N MET A 145 -3.39 3.74 8.48
CA MET A 145 -3.49 3.10 9.79
C MET A 145 -4.94 2.91 10.27
N ASP A 146 -5.94 3.36 9.52
CA ASP A 146 -7.33 3.22 9.89
C ASP A 146 -7.81 1.80 9.58
N SER A 147 -8.36 1.08 10.55
CA SER A 147 -8.77 -0.31 10.34
C SER A 147 -9.95 -0.47 9.38
N ASP A 148 -10.76 0.57 9.16
CA ASP A 148 -11.94 0.51 8.28
C ASP A 148 -11.59 0.80 6.82
N LEU A 149 -10.51 1.54 6.58
CA LEU A 149 -10.10 2.03 5.27
C LEU A 149 -8.71 1.56 4.83
N GLY A 150 -7.75 1.49 5.74
CA GLY A 150 -6.36 1.12 5.51
C GLY A 150 -6.19 -0.19 4.73
N PRO A 151 -6.78 -1.33 5.18
CA PRO A 151 -6.71 -2.59 4.43
C PRO A 151 -7.23 -2.45 3.00
N TRP A 152 -8.33 -1.73 2.81
CA TRP A 152 -8.93 -1.55 1.49
C TRP A 152 -8.09 -0.61 0.60
N LEU A 153 -7.50 0.43 1.18
CA LEU A 153 -6.58 1.32 0.48
C LEU A 153 -5.36 0.56 -0.06
N GLN A 154 -4.80 -0.37 0.71
CA GLN A 154 -3.70 -1.23 0.22
C GLN A 154 -4.16 -2.10 -0.95
N VAL A 155 -5.36 -2.69 -0.85
CA VAL A 155 -5.95 -3.47 -1.95
C VAL A 155 -6.14 -2.64 -3.21
N LEU A 156 -6.67 -1.41 -3.10
CA LEU A 156 -6.89 -0.55 -4.27
C LEU A 156 -5.59 -0.19 -4.99
N LYS A 157 -4.49 0.00 -4.24
CA LYS A 157 -3.16 0.22 -4.83
C LYS A 157 -2.70 -0.99 -5.63
N LEU A 158 -2.72 -2.19 -5.02
CA LEU A 158 -2.30 -3.42 -5.70
C LEU A 158 -3.20 -3.77 -6.89
N LYS A 159 -4.51 -3.52 -6.77
CA LYS A 159 -5.45 -3.67 -7.87
C LYS A 159 -5.08 -2.76 -9.03
N GLY A 160 -4.75 -1.50 -8.77
CA GLY A 160 -4.31 -0.56 -9.83
C GLY A 160 -3.10 -1.09 -10.59
N LEU A 161 -2.08 -1.59 -9.89
CA LEU A 161 -0.90 -2.20 -10.53
C LEU A 161 -1.26 -3.42 -11.38
N LYS A 162 -2.15 -4.28 -10.87
CA LYS A 162 -2.64 -5.44 -11.61
C LYS A 162 -3.42 -5.03 -12.86
N ASP A 163 -4.31 -4.04 -12.76
CA ASP A 163 -5.10 -3.54 -13.88
C ASP A 163 -4.18 -2.95 -14.97
N ASP A 164 -3.20 -2.12 -14.58
CA ASP A 164 -2.21 -1.53 -15.50
C ASP A 164 -1.40 -2.61 -16.23
N ALA A 165 -1.03 -3.71 -15.55
CA ALA A 165 -0.32 -4.83 -16.16
C ALA A 165 -1.21 -5.60 -17.15
N ILE A 166 -2.48 -5.83 -16.80
CA ILE A 166 -3.45 -6.48 -17.70
C ILE A 166 -3.63 -5.64 -18.97
N GLU A 167 -3.78 -4.33 -18.84
CA GLU A 167 -3.90 -3.41 -19.98
C GLU A 167 -2.66 -3.44 -20.88
N ALA A 168 -1.47 -3.59 -20.29
CA ALA A 168 -0.21 -3.76 -21.01
C ALA A 168 0.01 -5.19 -21.58
N GLY A 169 -0.99 -6.07 -21.51
CA GLY A 169 -0.92 -7.44 -22.04
C GLY A 169 -0.22 -8.45 -21.13
N ARG A 170 0.06 -8.10 -19.87
CA ARG A 170 0.65 -8.97 -18.85
C ARG A 170 -0.42 -9.44 -17.86
N GLY A 171 -1.11 -10.52 -18.23
CA GLY A 171 -2.29 -11.01 -17.49
C GLY A 171 -2.03 -11.61 -16.10
N SER A 172 -0.77 -11.90 -15.75
CA SER A 172 -0.39 -12.39 -14.43
C SER A 172 0.88 -11.72 -13.93
N LEU A 173 0.90 -11.42 -12.63
CA LEU A 173 2.05 -10.90 -11.92
C LEU A 173 2.28 -11.73 -10.66
N THR A 174 3.52 -12.10 -10.41
CA THR A 174 4.01 -12.57 -9.10
C THR A 174 4.01 -11.44 -8.09
N GLY A 175 4.08 -11.76 -6.80
CA GLY A 175 4.24 -10.74 -5.76
C GLY A 175 5.48 -9.85 -5.95
N ALA A 176 6.59 -10.42 -6.43
CA ALA A 176 7.82 -9.66 -6.70
C ALA A 176 7.67 -8.71 -7.89
N GLU A 177 6.94 -9.12 -8.95
CA GLU A 177 6.66 -8.24 -10.09
C GLU A 177 5.71 -7.09 -9.72
N ILE A 178 4.65 -7.37 -8.94
CA ILE A 178 3.80 -6.31 -8.38
C ILE A 178 4.64 -5.33 -7.57
N GLU A 179 5.55 -5.82 -6.75
CA GLU A 179 6.39 -4.94 -5.95
C GLU A 179 7.40 -4.15 -6.79
N LEU A 180 7.93 -4.72 -7.88
CA LEU A 180 8.77 -3.98 -8.81
C LEU A 180 7.99 -2.80 -9.42
N MET A 181 6.72 -3.01 -9.78
CA MET A 181 5.83 -1.94 -10.25
C MET A 181 5.48 -0.95 -9.13
N ASN A 182 5.26 -1.41 -7.91
CA ASN A 182 5.02 -0.56 -6.74
C ASN A 182 6.24 0.34 -6.44
N LEU A 183 7.45 -0.19 -6.66
CA LEU A 183 8.73 0.46 -6.45
C LEU A 183 9.09 1.47 -7.55
N ALA A 184 8.94 1.08 -8.82
CA ALA A 184 9.36 1.91 -9.96
C ALA A 184 8.22 2.78 -10.53
N GLY A 185 6.98 2.51 -10.14
CA GLY A 185 5.78 2.99 -10.81
C GLY A 185 5.29 1.99 -11.86
N PRO A 186 3.99 2.01 -12.23
CA PRO A 186 3.39 0.92 -13.02
C PRO A 186 4.04 0.74 -14.40
N ARG A 187 4.13 1.81 -15.20
CA ARG A 187 4.69 1.79 -16.55
C ARG A 187 6.18 1.45 -16.55
N THR A 188 6.95 2.09 -15.67
CA THR A 188 8.38 1.84 -15.52
C THR A 188 8.65 0.41 -15.07
N GLY A 189 7.89 -0.11 -14.11
CA GLY A 189 8.01 -1.51 -13.67
C GLY A 189 7.75 -2.50 -14.80
N LEU A 190 6.77 -2.23 -15.67
CA LEU A 190 6.52 -3.04 -16.87
C LEU A 190 7.68 -2.95 -17.87
N GLU A 191 8.22 -1.76 -18.11
CA GLU A 191 9.39 -1.55 -18.97
C GLU A 191 10.60 -2.34 -18.47
N MET A 192 10.86 -2.31 -17.15
CA MET A 192 11.91 -3.07 -16.46
C MET A 192 11.75 -4.59 -16.64
N MET A 193 10.55 -5.09 -16.93
CA MET A 193 10.29 -6.52 -17.18
C MET A 193 10.34 -6.91 -18.66
N THR A 194 10.63 -5.98 -19.57
CA THR A 194 10.81 -6.30 -20.98
C THR A 194 12.16 -6.99 -21.22
N PRO A 195 12.34 -7.72 -22.34
CA PRO A 195 13.63 -8.32 -22.66
C PRO A 195 14.78 -7.31 -22.68
N VAL A 196 14.55 -6.08 -23.14
CA VAL A 196 15.57 -5.03 -23.15
C VAL A 196 15.73 -4.42 -21.76
N GLY A 197 14.63 -3.97 -21.15
CA GLY A 197 14.65 -3.26 -19.87
C GLY A 197 15.20 -4.10 -18.71
N SER A 198 14.95 -5.41 -18.71
CA SER A 198 15.46 -6.34 -17.69
C SER A 198 16.98 -6.37 -17.54
N ARG A 199 17.72 -6.07 -18.62
CA ARG A 199 19.19 -5.99 -18.62
C ARG A 199 19.73 -4.59 -18.36
N MET A 200 18.87 -3.58 -18.32
CA MET A 200 19.29 -2.20 -18.14
C MET A 200 19.61 -1.92 -16.66
N PRO A 201 20.63 -1.10 -16.38
CA PRO A 201 20.93 -0.63 -15.04
C PRO A 201 19.74 0.12 -14.43
N THR A 202 19.51 -0.07 -13.13
CA THR A 202 18.46 0.62 -12.38
C THR A 202 18.53 2.15 -12.45
N PRO A 203 19.69 2.84 -12.55
CA PRO A 203 19.71 4.29 -12.79
C PRO A 203 18.89 4.77 -13.99
N ASN A 204 18.63 3.92 -14.98
CA ASN A 204 17.82 4.27 -16.15
C ASN A 204 16.32 4.44 -15.82
N PHE A 205 15.87 3.89 -14.70
CA PHE A 205 14.45 3.80 -14.32
C PHE A 205 14.08 4.65 -13.11
N PHE A 206 15.07 5.10 -12.33
CA PHE A 206 14.84 5.87 -11.11
C PHE A 206 15.42 7.28 -11.24
N SER A 207 14.73 8.27 -10.67
CA SER A 207 15.33 9.60 -10.50
C SER A 207 16.59 9.50 -9.63
N GLU A 208 17.51 10.46 -9.77
CA GLU A 208 18.75 10.51 -8.99
C GLU A 208 18.49 10.39 -7.48
N GLY A 209 17.53 11.16 -6.95
CA GLY A 209 17.17 11.09 -5.54
C GLY A 209 16.53 9.75 -5.13
N GLY A 210 16.01 8.97 -6.08
CA GLY A 210 15.36 7.69 -5.84
C GLY A 210 16.37 6.58 -5.75
N TYR A 211 17.28 6.59 -6.71
CA TYR A 211 18.47 5.76 -6.73
C TYR A 211 19.35 6.01 -5.49
N SER A 212 19.68 7.27 -5.22
CA SER A 212 20.60 7.66 -4.16
C SER A 212 20.04 7.50 -2.75
N ARG A 213 18.72 7.40 -2.55
CA ARG A 213 18.15 7.17 -1.20
C ARG A 213 17.78 5.71 -0.92
N ASN A 214 17.70 4.88 -1.95
CA ASN A 214 17.28 3.50 -1.80
C ASN A 214 18.44 2.53 -2.06
N PRO A 215 19.05 1.96 -1.01
CA PRO A 215 20.15 1.01 -1.19
C PRO A 215 19.73 -0.29 -1.89
N VAL A 216 18.44 -0.61 -1.96
CA VAL A 216 17.94 -1.83 -2.62
C VAL A 216 18.11 -1.75 -4.14
N VAL A 217 17.96 -0.57 -4.72
CA VAL A 217 18.04 -0.39 -6.18
C VAL A 217 19.45 -0.17 -6.68
N ARG A 218 20.42 0.15 -5.81
CA ARG A 218 21.77 0.54 -6.24
C ARG A 218 22.55 -0.63 -6.83
N ASP A 219 23.29 -0.31 -7.88
CA ASP A 219 24.27 -1.17 -8.54
C ASP A 219 23.65 -2.50 -8.98
N LYS A 220 22.49 -2.41 -9.64
CA LYS A 220 21.74 -3.55 -10.17
C LYS A 220 21.25 -3.27 -11.58
N THR A 221 21.02 -4.32 -12.33
CA THR A 221 20.08 -4.35 -13.44
C THR A 221 18.65 -4.52 -12.92
N ALA A 222 17.66 -4.28 -13.78
CA ALA A 222 16.26 -4.50 -13.43
C ALA A 222 15.96 -5.97 -13.03
N SER A 223 16.57 -6.97 -13.70
CA SER A 223 16.42 -8.38 -13.36
C SER A 223 17.04 -8.73 -12.01
N GLU A 224 18.23 -8.20 -11.70
CA GLU A 224 18.88 -8.38 -10.40
C GLU A 224 18.09 -7.72 -9.27
N LEU A 225 17.47 -6.56 -9.53
CA LEU A 225 16.55 -5.92 -8.58
C LEU A 225 15.33 -6.81 -8.32
N LEU A 226 14.68 -7.31 -9.37
CA LEU A 226 13.54 -8.22 -9.22
C LEU A 226 13.90 -9.47 -8.41
N ALA A 227 15.04 -10.10 -8.71
CA ALA A 227 15.55 -11.25 -7.95
C ALA A 227 15.86 -10.88 -6.49
N THR A 228 16.39 -9.68 -6.23
CA THR A 228 16.65 -9.18 -4.88
C THR A 228 15.36 -8.99 -4.09
N LEU A 229 14.31 -8.44 -4.71
CA LEU A 229 13.00 -8.27 -4.09
C LEU A 229 12.40 -9.63 -3.73
N ASP A 230 12.42 -10.58 -4.67
CA ASP A 230 11.88 -11.92 -4.45
C ASP A 230 12.61 -12.66 -3.31
N ALA A 231 13.95 -12.64 -3.30
CA ALA A 231 14.74 -13.26 -2.23
C ALA A 231 14.44 -12.65 -0.85
N ARG A 232 14.21 -11.33 -0.77
CA ARG A 232 13.81 -10.67 0.49
C ARG A 232 12.41 -11.06 0.92
N MET A 233 11.47 -11.16 -0.02
CA MET A 233 10.12 -11.65 0.25
C MET A 233 10.16 -13.07 0.82
N GLU A 234 10.95 -13.98 0.23
CA GLU A 234 11.12 -15.35 0.73
C GLU A 234 11.62 -15.40 2.19
N ILE A 235 12.55 -14.52 2.55
CA ILE A 235 13.05 -14.41 3.93
C ILE A 235 11.94 -13.90 4.86
N HIS A 236 11.21 -12.86 4.44
CA HIS A 236 10.18 -12.24 5.28
C HIS A 236 8.90 -13.07 5.40
N LEU A 237 8.59 -13.90 4.41
CA LEU A 237 7.46 -14.84 4.45
C LEU A 237 7.57 -15.84 5.60
N LYS A 238 8.80 -16.19 6.00
CA LYS A 238 9.07 -17.15 7.09
C LYS A 238 8.94 -16.54 8.49
N LYS A 239 8.65 -15.24 8.60
CA LYS A 239 8.53 -14.56 9.89
C LYS A 239 7.10 -14.65 10.44
N PRO A 240 6.91 -14.57 11.77
CA PRO A 240 5.63 -14.86 12.41
C PRO A 240 4.46 -14.04 11.86
N GLY A 241 4.68 -12.75 11.58
CA GLY A 241 3.65 -11.85 11.08
C GLY A 241 3.14 -12.23 9.69
N SER A 242 4.04 -12.64 8.81
CA SER A 242 3.69 -13.14 7.46
C SER A 242 3.03 -14.52 7.50
N ILE A 243 3.51 -15.42 8.38
CA ILE A 243 2.91 -16.74 8.56
C ILE A 243 1.47 -16.62 9.03
N GLU A 244 1.22 -15.78 10.04
CA GLU A 244 -0.14 -15.49 10.52
C GLU A 244 -1.01 -14.93 9.39
N PHE A 245 -0.48 -13.99 8.59
CA PHE A 245 -1.26 -13.43 7.49
C PHE A 245 -1.58 -14.49 6.42
N ALA A 246 -0.62 -15.34 6.07
CA ALA A 246 -0.83 -16.44 5.14
C ALA A 246 -1.93 -17.39 5.61
N GLN A 247 -1.94 -17.75 6.90
CA GLN A 247 -2.97 -18.60 7.51
C GLN A 247 -4.35 -17.95 7.46
N ILE A 248 -4.44 -16.67 7.86
CA ILE A 248 -5.69 -15.89 7.79
C ILE A 248 -6.20 -15.81 6.36
N PHE A 249 -5.30 -15.63 5.38
CA PHE A 249 -5.67 -15.58 3.97
C PHE A 249 -6.30 -16.91 3.51
N ASP A 250 -5.70 -18.05 3.89
CA ASP A 250 -6.24 -19.39 3.58
C ASP A 250 -7.58 -19.66 4.26
N GLU A 251 -7.78 -19.16 5.48
CA GLU A 251 -9.09 -19.24 6.15
C GLU A 251 -10.17 -18.46 5.41
N VAL A 252 -9.85 -17.24 4.95
CA VAL A 252 -10.80 -16.41 4.23
C VAL A 252 -11.10 -16.98 2.85
N ALA A 253 -10.09 -17.47 2.13
CA ALA A 253 -10.26 -18.02 0.77
C ALA A 253 -11.07 -19.33 0.72
N ARG A 254 -11.20 -20.03 1.86
CA ARG A 254 -12.01 -21.25 1.98
C ARG A 254 -13.50 -20.99 2.29
N ARG A 255 -13.87 -19.75 2.60
CA ARG A 255 -15.25 -19.35 2.90
C ARG A 255 -15.96 -18.85 1.66
#